data_AF-V2UL52-F1
#
_entry.id   AF-V2UL52-F1
#
_cell.length_a   1.000
_cell.length_b   1.000
_cell.length_c   1.000
_cell.angle_alpha   90.00
_cell.angle_beta   90.00
_cell.angle_gamma   90.00
#
_symmetry.space_group_name_H-M   'P 1'
#
loop_
_entity.id
_entity.type
_entity.pdbx_description
1 polymer ?
#
loop_
_entity_poly.entity_id
_entity_poly.type
_entity_poly.pdbx_seq_one_letter_code
_entity_poly.pdbx_strand_id
1 'polypeptide(L)' 'MGELIYEINPALCTECVGHHDKPQCQLFCPVDCIPHDPHHVETQEQLLEKYQKLIDQKSTSN' A
#
# COMPACT_ATOMS: atom_id res chain seq x y z
N MET A 1 -12.75 17.75 18.57
CA MET A 1 -12.97 16.55 17.72
C MET A 1 -11.61 16.00 17.40
N GLY A 2 -11.23 14.85 17.97
CA GLY A 2 -10.05 14.12 17.51
C GLY A 2 -10.45 13.39 16.25
N GLU A 3 -9.86 13.74 15.10
CA GLU A 3 -10.22 13.13 13.83
C GLU A 3 -9.83 11.67 13.82
N LEU A 4 -10.82 10.78 13.65
CA LEU A 4 -10.58 9.38 13.34
C LEU A 4 -9.96 9.33 11.95
N ILE A 5 -8.65 9.13 11.87
CA ILE A 5 -7.92 8.89 10.62
C ILE A 5 -7.96 7.39 10.28
N TYR A 6 -7.90 7.07 9.00
CA TYR A 6 -7.61 5.72 8.55
C TYR A 6 -6.10 5.51 8.52
N GLU A 7 -5.64 4.33 8.92
CA GLU A 7 -4.22 3.96 8.93
C GLU A 7 -3.93 2.91 7.86
N ILE A 8 -2.86 3.13 7.09
CA ILE A 8 -2.33 2.17 6.13
C ILE A 8 -1.27 1.34 6.84
N ASN A 9 -1.44 0.02 6.87
CA ASN A 9 -0.38 -0.87 7.37
C ASN A 9 0.75 -0.97 6.32
N PRO A 10 1.97 -0.48 6.62
CA PRO A 10 3.08 -0.47 5.65
C PRO A 10 3.54 -1.87 5.24
N ALA A 11 3.31 -2.89 6.08
CA ALA A 11 3.63 -4.27 5.74
C ALA A 11 2.76 -4.83 4.60
N LEU A 12 1.60 -4.20 4.34
CA LEU A 12 0.65 -4.60 3.29
C LEU A 12 0.60 -3.61 2.12
N CYS A 13 1.15 -2.41 2.29
CA CYS A 13 1.18 -1.40 1.23
C CYS A 13 2.24 -1.74 0.19
N THR A 14 1.82 -2.00 -1.05
CA THR A 14 2.72 -2.17 -2.20
C THR A 14 2.75 -0.94 -3.10
N GLU A 15 2.19 0.18 -2.64
CA GLU A 15 1.88 1.35 -3.50
C GLU A 15 1.08 0.98 -4.76
N CYS A 16 0.30 -0.12 -4.65
CA CYS A 16 -0.39 -0.80 -5.74
C CYS A 16 0.49 -1.44 -6.84
N VAL A 17 1.83 -1.42 -6.70
CA VAL A 17 2.74 -2.15 -7.60
C VAL A 17 2.36 -3.64 -7.61
N GLY A 18 2.32 -4.22 -8.82
CA GLY A 18 1.88 -5.59 -9.07
C GLY A 18 0.37 -5.72 -9.37
N HIS A 19 -0.44 -4.71 -9.04
CA HIS A 19 -1.87 -4.66 -9.31
C HIS A 19 -2.29 -3.56 -10.28
N HIS A 20 -1.75 -2.35 -10.10
CA HIS A 20 -2.12 -1.15 -10.85
C HIS A 20 -0.90 -0.25 -11.07
N ASP A 21 -0.97 0.64 -12.06
CA ASP A 21 0.13 1.58 -12.37
C ASP A 21 0.23 2.75 -11.37
N LYS A 22 -0.84 3.00 -10.59
CA LYS A 22 -0.93 4.11 -9.62
C LYS A 22 -1.62 3.67 -8.33
N PRO A 23 -1.26 4.27 -7.17
CA PRO A 23 -1.94 4.00 -5.90
C PRO A 23 -3.43 4.34 -5.97
N GLN A 24 -4.28 3.32 -5.85
CA GLN A 24 -5.73 3.50 -5.94
C GLN A 24 -6.28 4.32 -4.76
N CYS A 25 -5.71 4.16 -3.57
CA CYS A 25 -6.11 4.93 -2.39
C CYS A 25 -5.92 6.44 -2.59
N GLN A 26 -4.82 6.86 -3.22
CA GLN A 26 -4.58 8.28 -3.56
C GLN A 26 -5.59 8.79 -4.59
N LEU A 27 -5.87 8.02 -5.65
CA LEU A 27 -6.80 8.42 -6.71
C LEU A 27 -8.24 8.69 -6.22
N PHE A 28 -8.67 8.00 -5.16
CA PHE A 28 -10.02 8.12 -4.61
C PHE A 28 -10.09 8.94 -3.32
N CYS A 29 -8.96 9.43 -2.79
CA CYS A 29 -8.96 10.27 -1.60
C CYS A 29 -9.52 11.66 -1.94
N PRO A 30 -10.62 12.11 -1.32
CA PRO A 30 -11.22 13.41 -1.67
C PRO A 30 -10.46 14.62 -1.12
N VAL A 31 -9.44 14.40 -0.29
CA VAL A 31 -8.70 15.45 0.45
C VAL A 31 -7.18 15.32 0.31
N ASP A 32 -6.70 14.47 -0.61
CA ASP A 32 -5.28 14.28 -0.93
C ASP A 32 -4.37 14.05 0.30
N CYS A 33 -4.86 13.31 1.31
CA CYS A 33 -4.17 13.14 2.60
C CYS A 33 -3.27 11.89 2.70
N ILE A 34 -2.89 11.28 1.57
CA ILE A 34 -2.11 10.03 1.53
C ILE A 34 -0.76 10.29 0.82
N PRO A 35 0.21 10.98 1.46
CA PRO A 35 1.55 11.14 0.92
C PRO A 35 2.36 9.83 0.99
N HIS A 36 3.50 9.76 0.29
CA HIS A 36 4.48 8.68 0.52
C HIS A 36 5.05 8.78 1.93
N ASP A 37 5.19 7.63 2.60
CA ASP A 37 5.70 7.56 3.96
C ASP A 37 7.24 7.62 3.98
N PRO A 38 7.85 8.69 4.54
CA PRO A 38 9.30 8.83 4.60
C PRO A 38 9.99 7.78 5.50
N HIS A 39 9.25 7.08 6.35
CA HIS A 39 9.78 6.00 7.19
C HIS A 39 9.75 4.63 6.51
N HIS A 40 9.04 4.49 5.38
CA HIS A 40 8.89 3.25 4.62
C HIS A 40 9.16 3.49 3.13
N VAL A 41 10.33 4.06 2.83
CA VAL A 41 10.76 4.28 1.44
C VAL A 41 11.21 2.95 0.84
N GLU A 42 10.59 2.57 -0.26
CA GLU A 42 10.83 1.29 -0.95
C GLU A 42 11.07 1.53 -2.45
N THR A 43 11.93 0.72 -3.06
CA THR A 43 12.09 0.71 -4.52
C THR A 43 10.97 -0.08 -5.18
N GLN A 44 10.80 0.12 -6.49
CA GLN A 44 9.80 -0.60 -7.26
C GLN A 44 9.99 -2.13 -7.18
N GLU A 45 11.23 -2.61 -7.16
CA GLU A 45 11.55 -4.03 -7.00
C GLU A 45 11.15 -4.55 -5.62
N GLN A 46 11.40 -3.78 -4.56
CA GLN A 46 11.01 -4.14 -3.19
C GLN A 46 9.48 -4.24 -3.04
N LEU A 47 8.75 -3.29 -3.62
CA LEU A 47 7.28 -3.30 -3.64
C LEU A 47 6.73 -4.50 -4.42
N LEU A 48 7.35 -4.87 -5.54
CA LEU A 48 6.97 -6.05 -6.33
C LEU A 48 7.26 -7.36 -5.57
N GLU A 49 8.39 -7.47 -4.88
CA GLU A 49 8.71 -8.63 -4.04
C GLU A 49 7.70 -8.76 -2.89
N LYS A 50 7.34 -7.64 -2.24
CA LYS A 50 6.29 -7.61 -1.22
C LYS A 50 4.96 -8.12 -1.76
N TYR A 51 4.54 -7.64 -2.93
CA TYR A 51 3.33 -8.09 -3.61
C TYR A 51 3.31 -9.61 -3.80
N GLN A 52 4.39 -10.20 -4.34
CA GLN A 52 4.50 -11.65 -4.56
C GLN A 52 4.32 -12.42 -3.25
N LYS A 53 5.02 -12.02 -2.19
CA LYS A 53 4.90 -12.64 -0.86
C LYS A 53 3.46 -12.61 -0.34
N LEU A 54 2.75 -11.48 -0.50
CA LEU A 54 1.38 -11.32 -0.02
C LEU A 54 0.38 -12.19 -0.81
N ILE A 55 0.54 -12.30 -2.13
CA ILE A 55 -0.30 -13.18 -2.94
C ILE A 55 -0.07 -14.65 -2.62
N ASP A 56 1.19 -15.05 -2.44
CA ASP A 56 1.54 -16.41 -2.06
C ASP A 56 0.93 -16.79 -0.71
N GLN A 57 1.02 -15.91 0.29
CA GLN A 57 0.40 -16.09 1.62
C GLN A 57 -1.13 -16.15 1.56
N LYS A 58 -1.76 -15.35 0.68
CA LYS A 58 -3.21 -15.39 0.49
C LYS A 58 -3.68 -16.72 -0.10
N SER A 59 -2.87 -17.33 -0.97
CA SER A 59 -3.19 -18.63 -1.56
C SER A 59 -3.12 -19.80 -0.57
N THR A 60 -2.34 -19.67 0.50
CA THR A 60 -2.17 -20.69 1.54
C THR A 60 -3.17 -20.61 2.70
N SER A 61 -3.94 -19.52 2.78
CA SER A 61 -4.87 -19.25 3.89
C SER A 61 -6.34 -19.56 3.57
N ASN A 62 -6.61 -20.30 2.48
CA ASN A 62 -7.95 -20.72 2.04
C ASN A 62 -8.15 -22.23 2.15
#